data_AF-A0A2G9YQM1-F1
#
_entry.id   AF-A0A2G9YQM1-F1
#
_cell.length_a   1.000
_cell.length_b   1.000
_cell.length_c   1.000
_cell.angle_alpha   90.00
_cell.angle_beta   90.00
_cell.angle_gamma   90.00
#
_symmetry.space_group_name_H-M   'P 1'
#
loop_
_entity.id
_entity.type
_entity.pdbx_description
1 polymer ?
#
loop_
_entity_poly.entity_id
_entity_poly.type
_entity_poly.pdbx_seq_one_letter_code
_entity_poly.pdbx_strand_id
1 'polypeptide(L)'
;MAVPVSVVKLVTHENPHLDEIVAFLLLRLFGEKMFPGVAQAPVEFCRTGGECPNGKTADEYEKEGVLFIGTGRGRFDEHGKKRVGEALCAATLVAEKLDIRENPALRLLLKETLDNDAYASAGLTDLASVIKAMYLQGINPLEVINWATRGIEALYAQQLRYQEAVAELIEAIVDEVEAGGKIYKVVSIVSDNPEIQRAARSKDLNSAVVIQQKKTGHIQIFTNQGQIPNIRDIVRIVRIAESQAKGRMTRLPWKELEVTERISEIPEWYYMVPGENLLNGSLTATDVPPTNLSFNRVRELVKLALSHQFDPDHVEQCLLGNCTHKDKPCVLFLWGFSWCRKIRYQQAQQPSEET
;
A
#
# COMPACT_ATOMS: atom_id res chain seq x y z
N MET A 1 31.78 29.22 -10.29
CA MET A 1 31.26 27.84 -10.17
C MET A 1 32.43 26.91 -10.38
N ALA A 2 32.74 26.02 -9.44
CA ALA A 2 33.80 25.03 -9.64
C ALA A 2 33.41 24.11 -10.81
N VAL A 3 34.36 23.79 -11.69
CA VAL A 3 34.15 22.82 -12.77
C VAL A 3 33.87 21.46 -12.10
N PRO A 4 32.74 20.79 -12.42
CA PRO A 4 32.46 19.50 -11.83
C PRO A 4 33.51 18.48 -12.27
N VAL A 5 34.17 17.85 -11.28
CA VAL A 5 35.12 16.77 -11.52
C VAL A 5 34.31 15.50 -11.80
N SER A 6 34.64 14.80 -12.88
CA SER A 6 33.97 13.56 -13.20
C SER A 6 34.35 12.49 -12.18
N VAL A 7 33.34 11.84 -11.60
CA VAL A 7 33.51 10.72 -10.69
C VAL A 7 33.76 9.45 -11.49
N VAL A 8 34.92 8.85 -11.24
CA VAL A 8 35.38 7.61 -11.86
C VAL A 8 35.32 6.44 -10.88
N LYS A 9 35.08 6.68 -9.59
CA LYS A 9 35.08 5.65 -8.54
C LYS A 9 34.30 6.05 -7.30
N LEU A 10 33.60 5.08 -6.71
CA LEU A 10 33.00 5.15 -5.37
C LEU A 10 33.78 4.24 -4.42
N VAL A 11 34.05 4.70 -3.20
CA VAL A 11 34.83 3.96 -2.20
C VAL A 11 34.06 3.87 -0.89
N THR A 12 33.99 2.68 -0.31
CA THR A 12 33.41 2.42 1.03
C THR A 12 34.20 1.36 1.79
N HIS A 13 33.81 1.00 3.01
CA HIS A 13 34.39 -0.09 3.77
C HIS A 13 33.93 -1.47 3.27
N GLU A 14 34.73 -2.51 3.52
CA GLU A 14 34.50 -3.87 2.99
C GLU A 14 33.23 -4.56 3.54
N ASN A 15 32.78 -4.20 4.74
CA ASN A 15 31.55 -4.74 5.34
C ASN A 15 30.35 -3.91 4.89
N PRO A 16 29.54 -4.33 3.91
CA PRO A 16 28.48 -3.48 3.37
C PRO A 16 27.38 -3.22 4.41
N HIS A 17 26.98 -1.96 4.61
CA HIS A 17 25.78 -1.61 5.37
C HIS A 17 24.69 -1.04 4.45
N LEU A 18 23.45 -1.05 4.96
CA LEU A 18 22.31 -0.50 4.23
C LEU A 18 22.54 0.97 3.88
N ASP A 19 23.21 1.72 4.76
CA ASP A 19 23.48 3.14 4.61
C ASP A 19 24.26 3.47 3.34
N GLU A 20 25.44 2.88 3.14
CA GLU A 20 26.25 3.18 1.94
C GLU A 20 25.58 2.66 0.67
N ILE A 21 24.87 1.53 0.76
CA ILE A 21 24.12 0.99 -0.39
C ILE A 21 23.04 1.96 -0.83
N VAL A 22 22.28 2.54 0.10
CA VAL A 22 21.27 3.56 -0.22
C VAL A 22 21.94 4.83 -0.73
N ALA A 23 23.05 5.28 -0.12
CA ALA A 23 23.82 6.42 -0.59
C ALA A 23 24.31 6.25 -2.04
N PHE A 24 24.81 5.06 -2.39
CA PHE A 24 25.19 4.71 -3.76
C PHE A 24 24.02 4.79 -4.73
N LEU A 25 22.86 4.23 -4.35
CA LEU A 25 21.67 4.29 -5.19
C LEU A 25 21.25 5.75 -5.46
N LEU A 26 21.21 6.59 -4.42
CA LEU A 26 20.85 8.00 -4.56
C LEU A 26 21.81 8.77 -5.48
N LEU A 27 23.12 8.56 -5.31
CA LEU A 27 24.12 9.14 -6.19
C LEU A 27 23.94 8.68 -7.64
N ARG A 28 23.67 7.39 -7.86
CA ARG A 28 23.46 6.86 -9.22
C ARG A 28 22.21 7.40 -9.88
N LEU A 29 21.12 7.58 -9.13
CA LEU A 29 19.84 8.07 -9.66
C LEU A 29 19.81 9.60 -9.86
N PHE A 30 20.41 10.36 -8.95
CA PHE A 30 20.23 11.83 -8.88
C PHE A 30 21.54 12.61 -8.94
N GLY A 31 22.68 11.95 -8.79
CA GLY A 31 23.98 12.59 -8.61
C GLY A 31 24.64 13.11 -9.88
N GLU A 32 24.26 12.63 -11.06
CA GLU A 32 24.96 12.87 -12.33
C GLU A 32 25.22 14.36 -12.63
N LYS A 33 24.26 15.23 -12.32
CA LYS A 33 24.41 16.69 -12.52
C LYS A 33 25.52 17.29 -11.65
N MET A 34 25.67 16.81 -10.43
CA MET A 34 26.63 17.32 -9.45
C MET A 34 27.96 16.55 -9.49
N PHE A 35 27.91 15.29 -9.88
CA PHE A 35 29.00 14.32 -9.89
C PHE A 35 28.98 13.55 -11.22
N PRO A 36 29.41 14.16 -12.35
CA PRO A 36 29.32 13.52 -13.66
C PRO A 36 30.07 12.18 -13.71
N GLY A 37 29.45 11.11 -14.22
CA GLY A 37 30.00 9.76 -14.28
C GLY A 37 29.64 8.87 -13.08
N VAL A 38 29.06 9.43 -12.02
CA VAL A 38 28.74 8.68 -10.79
C VAL A 38 27.74 7.54 -11.02
N ALA A 39 26.85 7.67 -12.01
CA ALA A 39 25.88 6.62 -12.36
C ALA A 39 26.55 5.29 -12.75
N GLN A 40 27.76 5.35 -13.32
CA GLN A 40 28.49 4.19 -13.83
C GLN A 40 29.76 3.88 -13.03
N ALA A 41 30.08 4.70 -12.03
CA ALA A 41 31.30 4.56 -11.25
C ALA A 41 31.35 3.20 -10.50
N PRO A 42 32.45 2.43 -10.65
CA PRO A 42 32.65 1.20 -9.90
C PRO A 42 32.79 1.47 -8.40
N VAL A 43 32.40 0.48 -7.60
CA VAL A 43 32.59 0.49 -6.14
C VAL A 43 33.87 -0.26 -5.79
N GLU A 44 34.74 0.38 -5.01
CA GLU A 44 35.94 -0.23 -4.42
C GLU A 44 35.87 -0.17 -2.89
N PHE A 45 36.63 -1.06 -2.26
CA PHE A 45 36.64 -1.22 -0.81
C PHE A 45 37.94 -0.72 -0.20
N CYS A 46 37.82 -0.03 0.92
CA CYS A 46 38.93 0.43 1.74
C CYS A 46 38.93 -0.31 3.08
N ARG A 47 40.13 -0.75 3.52
CA ARG A 47 40.32 -1.48 4.79
C ARG A 47 40.87 -0.60 5.92
N THR A 48 41.17 0.67 5.64
CA THR A 48 41.73 1.61 6.62
C THR A 48 40.59 2.15 7.47
N GLY A 49 40.45 1.64 8.70
CA GLY A 49 39.30 1.86 9.61
C GLY A 49 38.85 3.31 9.81
N GLY A 50 38.14 3.86 8.82
CA GLY A 50 37.58 5.21 8.80
C GLY A 50 38.45 6.28 8.15
N GLU A 51 39.69 5.99 7.71
CA GLU A 51 40.59 6.99 7.11
C GLU A 51 40.84 6.73 5.63
N CYS A 52 41.14 7.80 4.88
CA CYS A 52 41.53 7.69 3.49
C CYS A 52 42.96 7.12 3.36
N PRO A 53 43.25 6.29 2.34
CA PRO A 53 44.56 5.68 2.17
C PRO A 53 45.62 6.70 1.71
N ASN A 54 46.89 6.37 1.96
CA ASN A 54 48.07 7.14 1.53
C ASN A 54 48.18 8.57 2.12
N GLY A 55 47.49 8.85 3.23
CA GLY A 55 47.56 10.16 3.90
C GLY A 55 46.87 11.31 3.16
N LYS A 56 46.18 11.02 2.04
CA LYS A 56 45.32 11.99 1.34
C LYS A 56 43.99 12.14 2.08
N THR A 57 43.39 13.31 1.98
CA THR A 57 42.04 13.61 2.47
C THR A 57 40.98 13.20 1.44
N ALA A 58 39.72 13.04 1.88
CA ALA A 58 38.60 12.75 0.99
C ALA A 58 38.40 13.85 -0.07
N ASP A 59 38.64 15.13 0.27
CA ASP A 59 38.53 16.24 -0.67
C ASP A 59 39.63 16.22 -1.76
N GLU A 60 40.81 15.67 -1.46
CA GLU A 60 41.86 15.47 -2.46
C GLU A 60 41.52 14.33 -3.41
N TYR A 61 40.97 13.23 -2.89
CA TYR A 61 40.46 12.14 -3.72
C TYR A 61 39.26 12.57 -4.58
N GLU A 62 38.37 13.42 -4.07
CA GLU A 62 37.24 13.94 -4.86
C GLU A 62 37.72 14.76 -6.07
N LYS A 63 38.82 15.52 -5.94
CA LYS A 63 39.45 16.23 -7.07
C LYS A 63 40.03 15.28 -8.12
N GLU A 64 40.29 14.03 -7.75
CA GLU A 64 40.75 12.95 -8.62
C GLU A 64 39.58 12.07 -9.14
N GLY A 65 38.33 12.45 -8.84
CA GLY A 65 37.15 11.72 -9.26
C GLY A 65 36.81 10.51 -8.39
N VAL A 66 37.35 10.44 -7.17
CA VAL A 66 37.10 9.34 -6.22
C VAL A 66 36.25 9.85 -5.05
N LEU A 67 35.04 9.33 -4.91
CA LEU A 67 34.14 9.69 -3.81
C LEU A 67 34.12 8.63 -2.72
N PHE A 68 34.36 9.06 -1.49
CA PHE A 68 34.26 8.22 -0.29
C PHE A 68 32.87 8.34 0.34
N ILE A 69 32.24 7.19 0.64
CA ILE A 69 30.86 7.07 1.17
C ILE A 69 30.90 6.19 2.43
N GLY A 70 30.35 6.69 3.55
CA GLY A 70 30.36 6.01 4.86
C GLY A 70 31.76 5.81 5.45
N THR A 71 32.78 6.44 4.87
CA THR A 71 34.16 6.29 5.31
C THR A 71 35.05 7.44 4.85
N GLY A 72 36.28 7.50 5.34
CA GLY A 72 37.31 8.45 4.92
C GLY A 72 37.18 9.87 5.48
N ARG A 73 36.24 10.12 6.40
CA ARG A 73 35.92 11.41 7.03
C ARG A 73 35.54 12.51 6.04
N GLY A 74 35.00 12.12 4.89
CA GLY A 74 34.58 13.03 3.82
C GLY A 74 33.19 13.64 4.04
N ARG A 75 32.69 14.32 3.01
CA ARG A 75 31.36 14.96 3.06
C ARG A 75 30.20 13.98 3.18
N PHE A 76 30.38 12.73 2.78
CA PHE A 76 29.38 11.65 2.87
C PHE A 76 29.73 10.60 3.93
N ASP A 77 30.46 11.02 4.96
CA ASP A 77 30.77 10.22 6.15
C ASP A 77 30.27 10.98 7.40
N GLU A 78 29.38 10.38 8.17
CA GLU A 78 28.81 10.91 9.42
C GLU A 78 29.78 10.87 10.59
N HIS A 79 30.85 10.08 10.52
CA HIS A 79 31.83 9.95 11.59
C HIS A 79 32.49 11.30 11.93
N GLY A 80 32.18 11.83 13.11
CA GLY A 80 32.69 13.11 13.59
C GLY A 80 31.81 14.32 13.27
N LYS A 81 30.68 14.13 12.57
CA LYS A 81 29.64 15.14 12.40
C LYS A 81 28.64 15.03 13.55
N LYS A 82 28.40 16.14 14.26
CA LYS A 82 27.35 16.23 15.27
C LYS A 82 26.42 17.36 14.89
N ARG A 83 25.13 17.06 14.70
CA ARG A 83 24.06 18.05 14.65
C ARG A 83 23.17 17.84 15.87
N VAL A 84 22.89 18.92 16.59
CA VAL A 84 22.09 18.84 17.82
C VAL A 84 20.67 18.43 17.45
N GLY A 85 20.21 17.31 17.99
CA GLY A 85 18.85 16.81 17.78
C GLY A 85 18.60 16.09 16.47
N GLU A 86 19.64 15.80 15.68
CA GLU A 86 19.50 15.16 14.36
C GLU A 86 20.51 14.01 14.21
N ALA A 87 20.00 12.80 14.01
CA ALA A 87 20.81 11.68 13.56
C ALA A 87 21.15 11.85 12.08
N LEU A 88 22.39 11.52 11.69
CA LEU A 88 22.87 11.57 10.33
C LEU A 88 23.49 10.21 9.98
N CYS A 89 23.41 9.86 8.71
CA CYS A 89 24.05 8.71 8.09
C CYS A 89 24.49 9.12 6.66
N ALA A 90 25.34 8.35 5.99
CA ALA A 90 25.83 8.64 4.65
C ALA A 90 24.70 8.90 3.63
N ALA A 91 23.63 8.10 3.67
CA ALA A 91 22.48 8.25 2.79
C ALA A 91 21.75 9.58 2.98
N THR A 92 21.57 10.02 4.23
CA THR A 92 20.92 11.31 4.51
C THR A 92 21.82 12.48 4.10
N LEU A 93 23.14 12.37 4.27
CA LEU A 93 24.11 13.37 3.79
C LEU A 93 24.10 13.50 2.26
N VAL A 94 24.01 12.37 1.54
CA VAL A 94 23.85 12.37 0.07
C VAL A 94 22.52 13.01 -0.31
N ALA A 95 21.42 12.64 0.34
CA ALA A 95 20.10 13.18 0.03
C ALA A 95 20.01 14.70 0.22
N GLU A 96 20.64 15.24 1.28
CA GLU A 96 20.77 16.69 1.49
C GLU A 96 21.57 17.35 0.37
N LYS A 97 22.73 16.76 0.03
CA LYS A 97 23.63 17.35 -0.95
C LYS A 97 23.01 17.40 -2.35
N LEU A 98 22.18 16.41 -2.68
CA LEU A 98 21.48 16.33 -3.95
C LEU A 98 20.12 17.07 -3.96
N ASP A 99 19.73 17.69 -2.84
CA ASP A 99 18.44 18.39 -2.68
C ASP A 99 17.22 17.49 -2.93
N ILE A 100 17.32 16.23 -2.47
CA ILE A 100 16.27 15.20 -2.61
C ILE A 100 15.76 14.68 -1.26
N ARG A 101 16.22 15.26 -0.14
CA ARG A 101 15.85 14.82 1.22
C ARG A 101 14.34 14.86 1.45
N GLU A 102 13.67 15.87 0.93
CA GLU A 102 12.22 16.06 1.08
C GLU A 102 11.40 15.30 0.01
N ASN A 103 12.04 14.47 -0.84
CA ASN A 103 11.31 13.70 -1.84
C ASN A 103 10.38 12.67 -1.16
N PRO A 104 9.05 12.75 -1.35
CA PRO A 104 8.09 11.87 -0.68
C PRO A 104 8.31 10.38 -0.96
N ALA A 105 8.82 10.02 -2.16
CA ALA A 105 9.10 8.64 -2.53
C ALA A 105 10.35 8.06 -1.83
N LEU A 106 11.25 8.91 -1.33
CA LEU A 106 12.45 8.50 -0.59
C LEU A 106 12.26 8.51 0.93
N ARG A 107 11.24 9.22 1.43
CA ARG A 107 11.04 9.47 2.86
C ARG A 107 11.10 8.21 3.73
N LEU A 108 10.40 7.14 3.34
CA LEU A 108 10.40 5.89 4.12
C LEU A 108 11.77 5.20 4.09
N LEU A 109 12.37 5.10 2.89
CA LEU A 109 13.69 4.48 2.71
C LEU A 109 14.78 5.21 3.51
N LEU A 110 14.82 6.54 3.43
CA LEU A 110 15.77 7.37 4.19
C LEU A 110 15.56 7.22 5.69
N LYS A 111 14.30 7.18 6.15
CA LYS A 111 13.99 7.00 7.56
C LYS A 111 14.46 5.63 8.07
N GLU A 112 14.12 4.55 7.37
CA GLU A 112 14.50 3.18 7.77
C GLU A 112 16.03 2.99 7.75
N THR A 113 16.71 3.59 6.78
CA THR A 113 18.17 3.59 6.69
C THR A 113 18.79 4.29 7.90
N LEU A 114 18.29 5.49 8.23
CA LEU A 114 18.75 6.26 9.38
C LEU A 114 18.46 5.54 10.70
N ASP A 115 17.26 4.97 10.86
CA ASP A 115 16.90 4.24 12.08
C ASP A 115 17.81 3.02 12.29
N ASN A 116 18.13 2.30 11.21
CA ASN A 116 19.00 1.14 11.25
C ASN A 116 20.41 1.51 11.68
N ASP A 117 20.96 2.57 11.09
CA ASP A 117 22.31 3.04 11.35
C ASP A 117 22.45 3.64 12.76
N ALA A 118 21.50 4.51 13.15
CA ALA A 118 21.57 5.24 14.41
C ALA A 118 21.14 4.42 15.64
N TYR A 119 20.23 3.44 15.48
CA TYR A 119 19.58 2.77 16.62
C TYR A 119 19.63 1.24 16.59
N ALA A 120 20.27 0.62 15.59
CA ALA A 120 20.40 -0.84 15.46
C ALA A 120 19.07 -1.61 15.53
N SER A 121 17.98 -1.01 15.09
CA SER A 121 16.61 -1.53 15.23
C SER A 121 16.21 -2.53 14.14
N ALA A 122 17.06 -3.53 13.85
CA ALA A 122 16.82 -4.47 12.75
C ALA A 122 16.18 -5.78 13.23
N GLY A 123 15.03 -6.13 12.65
CA GLY A 123 14.44 -7.47 12.72
C GLY A 123 15.24 -8.48 11.88
N LEU A 124 15.01 -9.78 12.11
CA LEU A 124 15.77 -10.87 11.47
C LEU A 124 15.76 -10.81 9.94
N THR A 125 14.62 -10.45 9.34
CA THR A 125 14.41 -10.44 7.89
C THR A 125 14.45 -9.05 7.26
N ASP A 126 14.87 -8.04 8.02
CA ASP A 126 15.03 -6.68 7.49
C ASP A 126 16.26 -6.63 6.58
N LEU A 127 16.23 -5.74 5.59
CA LEU A 127 17.25 -5.70 4.54
C LEU A 127 18.67 -5.57 5.11
N ALA A 128 18.87 -4.72 6.12
CA ALA A 128 20.16 -4.57 6.81
C ALA A 128 20.64 -5.86 7.50
N SER A 129 19.73 -6.61 8.13
CA SER A 129 20.05 -7.90 8.77
C SER A 129 20.45 -8.94 7.73
N VAL A 130 19.76 -8.97 6.58
CA VAL A 130 20.09 -9.88 5.48
C VAL A 130 21.44 -9.51 4.85
N ILE A 131 21.69 -8.22 4.59
CA ILE A 131 23.00 -7.73 4.10
C ILE A 131 24.13 -8.20 5.02
N LYS A 132 23.98 -7.97 6.34
CA LYS A 132 24.96 -8.38 7.34
C LYS A 132 25.14 -9.90 7.36
N ALA A 133 24.05 -10.66 7.33
CA ALA A 133 24.11 -12.12 7.33
C ALA A 133 24.81 -12.66 6.08
N MET A 134 24.51 -12.13 4.89
CA MET A 134 25.17 -12.51 3.64
C MET A 134 26.69 -12.29 3.71
N TYR A 135 27.12 -11.12 4.18
CA TYR A 135 28.54 -10.82 4.35
C TYR A 135 29.21 -11.76 5.37
N LEU A 136 28.57 -12.03 6.51
CA LEU A 136 29.09 -12.96 7.53
C LEU A 136 29.19 -14.42 7.05
N GLN A 137 28.44 -14.80 6.02
CA GLN A 137 28.57 -16.11 5.35
C GLN A 137 29.68 -16.13 4.29
N GLY A 138 30.44 -15.03 4.13
CA GLY A 138 31.55 -14.95 3.18
C GLY A 138 31.14 -14.67 1.73
N ILE A 139 29.90 -14.22 1.49
CA ILE A 139 29.47 -13.77 0.15
C ILE A 139 30.27 -12.52 -0.22
N ASN A 140 30.68 -12.43 -1.48
CA ASN A 140 31.48 -11.30 -1.97
C ASN A 140 30.76 -9.95 -1.71
N PRO A 141 31.42 -8.95 -1.11
CA PRO A 141 30.78 -7.68 -0.77
C PRO A 141 30.09 -6.97 -1.95
N LEU A 142 30.69 -7.01 -3.14
CA LEU A 142 30.08 -6.41 -4.33
C LEU A 142 28.82 -7.15 -4.77
N GLU A 143 28.78 -8.47 -4.59
CA GLU A 143 27.57 -9.27 -4.83
C GLU A 143 26.46 -8.91 -3.84
N VAL A 144 26.80 -8.74 -2.55
CA VAL A 144 25.85 -8.29 -1.53
C VAL A 144 25.28 -6.91 -1.87
N ILE A 145 26.14 -5.94 -2.23
CA ILE A 145 25.72 -4.60 -2.65
C ILE A 145 24.79 -4.69 -3.85
N ASN A 146 25.17 -5.42 -4.91
CA ASN A 146 24.35 -5.53 -6.12
C ASN A 146 22.98 -6.18 -5.85
N TRP A 147 22.93 -7.21 -5.00
CA TRP A 147 21.67 -7.83 -4.59
C TRP A 147 20.77 -6.83 -3.85
N ALA A 148 21.32 -6.15 -2.85
CA ALA A 148 20.59 -5.18 -2.05
C ALA A 148 20.11 -3.98 -2.89
N THR A 149 20.97 -3.42 -3.75
CA THR A 149 20.62 -2.33 -4.66
C THR A 149 19.40 -2.68 -5.51
N ARG A 150 19.34 -3.88 -6.11
CA ARG A 150 18.17 -4.31 -6.90
C ARG A 150 16.89 -4.38 -6.08
N GLY A 151 16.98 -4.85 -4.83
CA GLY A 151 15.84 -4.86 -3.90
C GLY A 151 15.36 -3.45 -3.58
N ILE A 152 16.28 -2.54 -3.27
CA ILE A 152 15.98 -1.15 -2.93
C ILE A 152 15.41 -0.40 -4.14
N GLU A 153 15.94 -0.62 -5.34
CA GLU A 153 15.40 -0.07 -6.58
C GLU A 153 13.94 -0.48 -6.80
N ALA A 154 13.61 -1.75 -6.54
CA ALA A 154 12.23 -2.23 -6.64
C ALA A 154 11.31 -1.58 -5.59
N LEU A 155 11.78 -1.40 -4.35
CA LEU A 155 11.06 -0.69 -3.30
C LEU A 155 10.85 0.78 -3.66
N TYR A 156 11.88 1.45 -4.20
CA TYR A 156 11.78 2.83 -4.65
C TYR A 156 10.77 2.99 -5.80
N ALA A 157 10.82 2.10 -6.79
CA ALA A 157 9.82 2.07 -7.87
C ALA A 157 8.39 1.83 -7.36
N GLN A 158 8.22 1.04 -6.29
CA GLN A 158 6.93 0.90 -5.62
C GLN A 158 6.49 2.20 -4.94
N GLN A 159 7.41 2.92 -4.27
CA GLN A 159 7.09 4.21 -3.67
C GLN A 159 6.72 5.26 -4.70
N LEU A 160 7.35 5.28 -5.88
CA LEU A 160 6.95 6.13 -7.00
C LEU A 160 5.50 5.85 -7.43
N ARG A 161 5.14 4.58 -7.65
CA ARG A 161 3.75 4.19 -7.98
C ARG A 161 2.75 4.58 -6.89
N TYR A 162 3.17 4.53 -5.64
CA TYR A 162 2.33 4.98 -4.53
C TYR A 162 2.11 6.50 -4.55
N GLN A 163 3.13 7.30 -4.87
CA GLN A 163 2.94 8.76 -5.03
C GLN A 163 2.03 9.08 -6.21
N GLU A 164 2.15 8.33 -7.32
CA GLU A 164 1.21 8.41 -8.44
C GLU A 164 -0.22 8.08 -7.98
N ALA A 165 -0.41 7.03 -7.18
CA ALA A 165 -1.72 6.66 -6.63
C ALA A 165 -2.29 7.76 -5.71
N VAL A 166 -1.45 8.40 -4.89
CA VAL A 166 -1.86 9.55 -4.06
C VAL A 166 -2.32 10.71 -4.93
N ALA A 167 -1.62 11.00 -6.03
CA ALA A 167 -2.01 12.05 -6.97
C ALA A 167 -3.33 11.72 -7.70
N GLU A 168 -3.51 10.47 -8.14
CA GLU A 168 -4.74 10.00 -8.76
C GLU A 168 -5.96 10.12 -7.82
N LEU A 169 -5.77 9.91 -6.51
CA LEU A 169 -6.83 10.00 -5.52
C LEU A 169 -7.39 11.41 -5.31
N ILE A 170 -6.73 12.46 -5.83
CA ILE A 170 -7.29 13.83 -5.84
C ILE A 170 -8.61 13.87 -6.61
N GLU A 171 -8.72 13.09 -7.69
CA GLU A 171 -9.90 13.02 -8.55
C GLU A 171 -10.86 11.88 -8.14
N ALA A 172 -10.59 11.20 -7.03
CA ALA A 172 -11.46 10.12 -6.55
C ALA A 172 -12.79 10.67 -6.02
N ILE A 173 -13.86 9.91 -6.20
CA ILE A 173 -15.15 10.24 -5.61
C ILE A 173 -15.18 9.69 -4.18
N VAL A 174 -15.37 10.58 -3.21
CA VAL A 174 -15.44 10.24 -1.79
C VAL A 174 -16.88 10.40 -1.31
N ASP A 175 -17.52 9.30 -0.96
CA ASP A 175 -18.83 9.30 -0.30
C ASP A 175 -18.67 9.09 1.21
N GLU A 176 -19.42 9.85 1.99
CA GLU A 176 -19.58 9.62 3.42
C GLU A 176 -20.90 8.88 3.67
N VAL A 177 -20.83 7.73 4.31
CA VAL A 177 -21.99 6.91 4.66
C VAL A 177 -22.12 6.86 6.18
N GLU A 178 -23.20 7.40 6.72
CA GLU A 178 -23.49 7.34 8.15
C GLU A 178 -24.29 6.08 8.48
N ALA A 179 -23.81 5.30 9.44
CA ALA A 179 -24.57 4.20 10.04
C ALA A 179 -24.14 3.91 11.47
N GLY A 180 -25.12 3.73 12.37
CA GLY A 180 -24.87 3.41 13.77
C GLY A 180 -24.05 4.47 14.51
N GLY A 181 -24.20 5.75 14.15
CA GLY A 181 -23.43 6.86 14.74
C GLY A 181 -21.97 6.95 14.29
N LYS A 182 -21.57 6.21 13.25
CA LYS A 182 -20.24 6.25 12.65
C LYS A 182 -20.32 6.66 11.18
N ILE A 183 -19.35 7.43 10.72
CA ILE A 183 -19.18 7.79 9.31
C ILE A 183 -18.15 6.86 8.68
N TYR A 184 -18.54 6.22 7.57
CA TYR A 184 -17.68 5.38 6.74
C TYR A 184 -17.37 6.12 5.45
N LYS A 185 -16.08 6.38 5.21
CA LYS A 185 -15.61 6.95 3.93
C LYS A 185 -15.50 5.84 2.89
N VAL A 186 -16.19 6.02 1.77
CA VAL A 186 -16.13 5.13 0.59
C VAL A 186 -15.44 5.89 -0.53
N VAL A 187 -14.27 5.42 -0.91
CA VAL A 187 -13.44 6.02 -1.96
C VAL A 187 -13.62 5.22 -3.24
N SER A 188 -14.01 5.90 -4.32
CA SER A 188 -14.28 5.26 -5.60
C SER A 188 -13.45 5.90 -6.70
N ILE A 189 -12.68 5.11 -7.45
CA ILE A 189 -11.82 5.61 -8.53
C ILE A 189 -11.72 4.62 -9.71
N VAL A 190 -11.53 5.16 -10.91
CA VAL A 190 -11.11 4.38 -12.09
C VAL A 190 -9.59 4.51 -12.23
N SER A 191 -8.85 3.43 -12.01
CA SER A 191 -7.39 3.40 -12.06
C SER A 191 -6.84 1.98 -12.23
N ASP A 192 -5.75 1.85 -12.99
CA ASP A 192 -4.97 0.60 -13.10
C ASP A 192 -3.83 0.53 -12.08
N ASN A 193 -3.61 1.58 -11.29
CA ASN A 193 -2.51 1.64 -10.34
C ASN A 193 -2.76 0.68 -9.15
N PRO A 194 -1.87 -0.29 -8.90
CA PRO A 194 -2.08 -1.30 -7.85
C PRO A 194 -1.93 -0.73 -6.43
N GLU A 195 -1.38 0.47 -6.28
CA GLU A 195 -1.14 1.10 -4.97
C GLU A 195 -2.34 1.92 -4.47
N ILE A 196 -3.41 2.07 -5.26
CA ILE A 196 -4.62 2.83 -4.90
C ILE A 196 -5.21 2.39 -3.55
N GLN A 197 -5.38 1.08 -3.34
CA GLN A 197 -5.94 0.57 -2.08
C GLN A 197 -5.05 0.90 -0.88
N ARG A 198 -3.72 0.97 -1.06
CA ARG A 198 -2.77 1.29 0.00
C ARG A 198 -2.85 2.78 0.32
N ALA A 199 -2.85 3.61 -0.73
CA ALA A 199 -2.93 5.06 -0.60
C ALA A 199 -4.26 5.52 0.00
N ALA A 200 -5.39 4.96 -0.46
CA ALA A 200 -6.71 5.34 0.02
C ALA A 200 -7.00 4.92 1.47
N ARG A 201 -6.34 3.86 1.96
CA ARG A 201 -6.44 3.40 3.36
C ARG A 201 -5.36 4.00 4.27
N SER A 202 -4.50 4.88 3.73
CA SER A 202 -3.53 5.61 4.54
C SER A 202 -4.22 6.50 5.58
N LYS A 203 -3.45 7.01 6.55
CA LYS A 203 -3.99 7.86 7.62
C LYS A 203 -4.69 9.13 7.10
N ASP A 204 -4.26 9.63 5.94
CA ASP A 204 -4.74 10.91 5.41
C ASP A 204 -6.18 10.80 4.90
N LEU A 205 -6.49 9.74 4.13
CA LEU A 205 -7.83 9.53 3.59
C LEU A 205 -8.68 8.63 4.50
N ASN A 206 -8.05 7.69 5.21
CA ASN A 206 -8.65 6.76 6.17
C ASN A 206 -9.93 6.11 5.63
N SER A 207 -9.89 5.64 4.39
CA SER A 207 -11.05 5.02 3.75
C SER A 207 -11.45 3.74 4.47
N ALA A 208 -12.76 3.57 4.68
CA ALA A 208 -13.35 2.34 5.18
C ALA A 208 -13.53 1.31 4.05
N VAL A 209 -13.88 1.78 2.85
CA VAL A 209 -14.06 0.95 1.65
C VAL A 209 -13.50 1.65 0.41
N VAL A 210 -12.70 0.94 -0.38
CA VAL A 210 -12.13 1.40 -1.65
C VAL A 210 -12.74 0.61 -2.79
N ILE A 211 -13.36 1.29 -3.74
CA ILE A 211 -13.94 0.71 -4.97
C ILE A 211 -13.06 1.17 -6.13
N GLN A 212 -12.27 0.25 -6.69
CA GLN A 212 -11.37 0.51 -7.79
C GLN A 212 -11.87 -0.17 -9.06
N GLN A 213 -12.17 0.59 -10.10
CA GLN A 213 -12.41 0.06 -11.44
C GLN A 213 -11.14 0.17 -12.28
N LYS A 214 -10.70 -0.94 -12.89
CA LYS A 214 -9.63 -0.95 -13.88
C LYS A 214 -10.15 -0.52 -15.24
N LYS A 215 -9.27 -0.07 -16.14
CA LYS A 215 -9.66 0.29 -17.52
C LYS A 215 -10.24 -0.89 -18.31
N THR A 216 -9.94 -2.11 -17.89
CA THR A 216 -10.51 -3.35 -18.45
C THR A 216 -11.95 -3.61 -18.01
N GLY A 217 -12.57 -2.73 -17.21
CA GLY A 217 -13.93 -2.85 -16.70
C GLY A 217 -14.06 -3.63 -15.39
N HIS A 218 -12.99 -4.30 -14.95
CA HIS A 218 -12.96 -5.06 -13.71
C HIS A 218 -13.07 -4.15 -12.48
N ILE A 219 -13.87 -4.56 -11.48
CA ILE A 219 -14.08 -3.76 -10.26
C ILE A 219 -13.63 -4.55 -9.03
N GLN A 220 -12.81 -3.93 -8.18
CA GLN A 220 -12.35 -4.53 -6.93
C GLN A 220 -12.82 -3.67 -5.76
N ILE A 221 -13.32 -4.31 -4.71
CA ILE A 221 -13.79 -3.68 -3.49
C ILE A 221 -12.88 -4.14 -2.35
N PHE A 222 -12.12 -3.20 -1.82
CA PHE A 222 -11.23 -3.42 -0.68
C PHE A 222 -11.80 -2.79 0.58
N THR A 223 -11.70 -3.46 1.71
CA THR A 223 -12.13 -2.86 2.99
C THR A 223 -10.94 -2.60 3.89
N ASN A 224 -11.08 -1.67 4.82
CA ASN A 224 -10.13 -1.52 5.92
C ASN A 224 -10.61 -2.39 7.08
N GLN A 225 -9.94 -3.52 7.30
CA GLN A 225 -10.41 -4.58 8.19
C GLN A 225 -10.76 -4.05 9.58
N GLY A 226 -11.94 -4.43 10.08
CA GLY A 226 -12.45 -3.97 11.36
C GLY A 226 -12.99 -2.54 11.38
N GLN A 227 -12.88 -1.76 10.29
CA GLN A 227 -13.54 -0.47 10.22
C GLN A 227 -15.04 -0.60 9.97
N ILE A 228 -15.49 -1.52 9.12
CA ILE A 228 -16.90 -1.76 8.84
C ILE A 228 -17.45 -2.95 9.64
N PRO A 229 -18.74 -2.96 10.01
CA PRO A 229 -19.29 -4.02 10.86
C PRO A 229 -19.46 -5.36 10.13
N ASN A 230 -19.78 -5.33 8.83
CA ASN A 230 -20.07 -6.55 8.08
C ASN A 230 -19.92 -6.35 6.55
N ILE A 231 -18.85 -6.90 5.96
CA ILE A 231 -18.71 -6.92 4.49
C ILE A 231 -19.68 -7.90 3.80
N ARG A 232 -20.20 -8.91 4.51
CA ARG A 232 -21.03 -9.97 3.87
C ARG A 232 -22.31 -9.42 3.26
N ASP A 233 -22.82 -8.30 3.78
CA ASP A 233 -23.93 -7.58 3.17
C ASP A 233 -23.54 -7.00 1.80
N ILE A 234 -22.34 -6.43 1.67
CA ILE A 234 -21.77 -5.97 0.38
C ILE A 234 -21.59 -7.15 -0.59
N VAL A 235 -20.93 -8.22 -0.14
CA VAL A 235 -20.67 -9.42 -0.95
C VAL A 235 -21.95 -9.95 -1.58
N ARG A 236 -22.98 -10.11 -0.75
CA ARG A 236 -24.26 -10.65 -1.17
C ARG A 236 -25.02 -9.73 -2.11
N ILE A 237 -25.15 -8.45 -1.78
CA ILE A 237 -25.91 -7.53 -2.65
C ILE A 237 -25.27 -7.40 -4.03
N VAL A 238 -23.93 -7.36 -4.10
CA VAL A 238 -23.19 -7.30 -5.37
C VAL A 238 -23.42 -8.58 -6.18
N ARG A 239 -23.34 -9.76 -5.55
CA ARG A 239 -23.60 -11.04 -6.22
C ARG A 239 -25.03 -11.15 -6.75
N ILE A 240 -26.03 -10.76 -5.94
CA ILE A 240 -27.43 -10.77 -6.40
C ILE A 240 -27.60 -9.81 -7.57
N ALA A 241 -27.02 -8.61 -7.50
CA ALA A 241 -27.10 -7.63 -8.58
C ALA A 241 -26.40 -8.10 -9.86
N GLU A 242 -25.24 -8.76 -9.76
CA GLU A 242 -24.56 -9.37 -10.91
C GLU A 242 -25.46 -10.41 -11.60
N SER A 243 -26.10 -11.27 -10.82
CA SER A 243 -27.04 -12.27 -11.34
C SER A 243 -28.20 -11.60 -12.10
N GLN A 244 -28.78 -10.55 -11.50
CA GLN A 244 -29.86 -9.77 -12.13
C GLN A 244 -29.42 -9.07 -13.41
N ALA A 245 -28.22 -8.48 -13.43
CA ALA A 245 -27.66 -7.83 -14.62
C ALA A 245 -27.47 -8.81 -15.80
N LYS A 246 -27.27 -10.10 -15.49
CA LYS A 246 -27.24 -11.19 -16.48
C LYS A 246 -28.62 -11.72 -16.89
N GLY A 247 -29.70 -11.08 -16.46
CA GLY A 247 -31.07 -11.55 -16.69
C GLY A 247 -31.41 -12.83 -15.93
N ARG A 248 -30.66 -13.15 -14.87
CA ARG A 248 -30.88 -14.34 -14.02
C ARG A 248 -31.39 -13.90 -12.65
N MET A 249 -32.23 -14.73 -12.04
CA MET A 249 -32.53 -14.61 -10.62
C MET A 249 -31.78 -15.72 -9.89
N THR A 250 -30.86 -15.34 -9.00
CA THR A 250 -30.21 -16.32 -8.13
C THR A 250 -31.24 -17.00 -7.24
N ARG A 251 -31.18 -18.32 -7.16
CA ARG A 251 -31.98 -19.14 -6.23
C ARG A 251 -31.16 -19.56 -5.00
N LEU A 252 -29.90 -19.14 -4.94
CA LEU A 252 -29.00 -19.51 -3.86
C LEU A 252 -29.47 -18.87 -2.55
N PRO A 253 -29.52 -19.63 -1.45
CA PRO A 253 -29.70 -19.09 -0.12
C PRO A 253 -28.67 -18.00 0.18
N TRP A 254 -29.03 -17.00 0.98
CA TRP A 254 -28.11 -15.92 1.32
C TRP A 254 -26.79 -16.40 1.93
N LYS A 255 -26.80 -17.46 2.75
CA LYS A 255 -25.58 -18.03 3.32
C LYS A 255 -24.62 -18.53 2.24
N GLU A 256 -25.14 -19.07 1.14
CA GLU A 256 -24.33 -19.52 0.00
C GLU A 256 -23.78 -18.35 -0.79
N LEU A 257 -24.49 -17.21 -0.85
CA LEU A 257 -23.98 -15.98 -1.46
C LEU A 257 -22.86 -15.32 -0.64
N GLU A 258 -22.72 -15.65 0.65
CA GLU A 258 -21.71 -15.09 1.56
C GLU A 258 -20.41 -15.93 1.60
N VAL A 259 -20.33 -17.04 0.87
CA VAL A 259 -19.18 -17.97 0.94
C VAL A 259 -17.90 -17.36 0.35
N THR A 260 -16.77 -17.87 0.85
CA THR A 260 -15.41 -17.38 0.64
C THR A 260 -14.79 -17.81 -0.69
N GLU A 261 -15.60 -18.41 -1.55
CA GLU A 261 -15.17 -19.03 -2.80
C GLU A 261 -15.88 -18.40 -3.99
N ARG A 262 -15.40 -18.75 -5.17
CA ARG A 262 -16.08 -18.44 -6.43
C ARG A 262 -17.36 -19.27 -6.48
N ILE A 263 -18.48 -18.64 -6.77
CA ILE A 263 -19.76 -19.31 -6.98
C ILE A 263 -19.90 -19.60 -8.47
N SER A 264 -20.16 -20.84 -8.87
CA SER A 264 -20.21 -21.22 -10.29
C SER A 264 -21.32 -20.48 -11.06
N GLU A 265 -22.43 -20.16 -10.38
CA GLU A 265 -23.53 -19.37 -10.94
C GLU A 265 -23.20 -17.88 -11.12
N ILE A 266 -22.21 -17.37 -10.36
CA ILE A 266 -21.80 -15.96 -10.31
C ILE A 266 -20.25 -15.90 -10.29
N PRO A 267 -19.58 -16.34 -11.37
CA PRO A 267 -18.13 -16.54 -11.36
C PRO A 267 -17.34 -15.22 -11.40
N GLU A 268 -17.98 -14.07 -11.58
CA GLU A 268 -17.30 -12.77 -11.68
C GLU A 268 -16.69 -12.36 -10.35
N TRP A 269 -17.25 -12.79 -9.22
CA TRP A 269 -16.98 -12.20 -7.91
C TRP A 269 -16.42 -13.22 -6.92
N TYR A 270 -15.17 -13.00 -6.51
CA TYR A 270 -14.46 -13.78 -5.50
C TYR A 270 -14.38 -13.02 -4.18
N TYR A 271 -14.83 -13.63 -3.08
CA TYR A 271 -14.78 -13.04 -1.75
C TYR A 271 -13.59 -13.60 -0.94
N MET A 272 -12.56 -12.78 -0.74
CA MET A 272 -11.36 -13.12 0.01
C MET A 272 -11.48 -12.72 1.49
N VAL A 273 -11.71 -13.69 2.37
CA VAL A 273 -11.96 -13.43 3.81
C VAL A 273 -10.77 -12.86 4.58
N PRO A 274 -9.53 -13.37 4.46
CA PRO A 274 -8.42 -12.89 5.30
C PRO A 274 -8.16 -11.38 5.19
N GLY A 275 -8.51 -10.76 4.07
CA GLY A 275 -8.43 -9.32 3.87
C GLY A 275 -9.77 -8.61 3.72
N GLU A 276 -10.89 -9.32 3.90
CA GLU A 276 -12.26 -8.81 3.67
C GLU A 276 -12.36 -8.02 2.35
N ASN A 277 -12.05 -8.68 1.22
CA ASN A 277 -12.07 -8.03 -0.10
C ASN A 277 -12.99 -8.79 -1.05
N LEU A 278 -13.74 -8.06 -1.89
CA LEU A 278 -14.54 -8.63 -2.98
C LEU A 278 -13.92 -8.24 -4.31
N LEU A 279 -13.46 -9.24 -5.07
CA LEU A 279 -12.64 -9.05 -6.25
C LEU A 279 -13.38 -9.55 -7.50
N ASN A 280 -13.55 -8.67 -8.49
CA ASN A 280 -13.82 -9.08 -9.87
C ASN A 280 -12.50 -9.09 -10.66
N GLY A 281 -11.95 -10.30 -10.85
CA GLY A 281 -10.61 -10.52 -11.38
C GLY A 281 -9.49 -10.18 -10.37
N SER A 282 -8.28 -10.69 -10.63
CA SER A 282 -7.09 -10.37 -9.85
C SER A 282 -5.81 -10.53 -10.69
N LEU A 283 -4.64 -10.26 -10.10
CA LEU A 283 -3.35 -10.53 -10.77
C LEU A 283 -3.14 -12.02 -11.08
N THR A 284 -3.76 -12.91 -10.31
CA THR A 284 -3.64 -14.37 -10.45
C THR A 284 -4.87 -15.03 -11.07
N ALA A 285 -5.96 -14.29 -11.24
CA ALA A 285 -7.21 -14.74 -11.84
C ALA A 285 -7.51 -13.86 -13.08
N THR A 286 -6.80 -14.14 -14.16
CA THR A 286 -6.82 -13.37 -15.42
C THR A 286 -7.90 -13.83 -16.41
N ASP A 287 -8.51 -14.99 -16.16
CA ASP A 287 -9.59 -15.59 -16.95
C ASP A 287 -10.99 -15.10 -16.56
N VAL A 288 -11.09 -14.34 -15.47
CA VAL A 288 -12.37 -13.78 -14.99
C VAL A 288 -12.82 -12.67 -15.94
N PRO A 289 -14.08 -12.68 -16.43
CA PRO A 289 -14.60 -11.56 -17.21
C PRO A 289 -14.91 -10.36 -16.31
N PRO A 290 -14.92 -9.13 -16.86
CA PRO A 290 -15.38 -7.96 -16.12
C PRO A 290 -16.86 -8.11 -15.73
N THR A 291 -17.23 -7.53 -14.60
CA THR A 291 -18.60 -7.47 -14.08
C THR A 291 -19.56 -6.84 -15.09
N ASN A 292 -20.82 -7.32 -15.11
CA ASN A 292 -21.90 -6.69 -15.87
C ASN A 292 -22.48 -5.44 -15.17
N LEU A 293 -22.02 -5.15 -13.95
CA LEU A 293 -22.45 -3.98 -13.19
C LEU A 293 -21.66 -2.75 -13.62
N SER A 294 -22.37 -1.64 -13.81
CA SER A 294 -21.71 -0.34 -14.00
C SER A 294 -20.98 0.08 -12.72
N PHE A 295 -19.95 0.91 -12.88
CA PHE A 295 -19.18 1.42 -11.75
C PHE A 295 -20.06 2.15 -10.72
N ASN A 296 -20.95 3.04 -11.19
CA ASN A 296 -21.90 3.71 -10.32
C ASN A 296 -22.86 2.75 -9.63
N ARG A 297 -23.29 1.68 -10.31
CA ARG A 297 -24.15 0.68 -9.68
C ARG A 297 -23.44 -0.01 -8.52
N VAL A 298 -22.18 -0.43 -8.69
CA VAL A 298 -21.42 -1.04 -7.59
C VAL A 298 -21.28 -0.08 -6.42
N ARG A 299 -20.99 1.20 -6.68
CA ARG A 299 -20.91 2.25 -5.64
C ARG A 299 -22.20 2.39 -4.85
N GLU A 300 -23.35 2.47 -5.53
CA GLU A 300 -24.67 2.55 -4.89
C GLU A 300 -24.93 1.34 -3.99
N LEU A 301 -24.63 0.13 -4.47
CA LEU A 301 -24.86 -1.10 -3.71
C LEU A 301 -24.00 -1.16 -2.45
N VAL A 302 -22.74 -0.74 -2.54
CA VAL A 302 -21.84 -0.64 -1.37
C VAL A 302 -22.37 0.36 -0.36
N LYS A 303 -22.77 1.55 -0.80
CA LYS A 303 -23.32 2.60 0.09
C LYS A 303 -24.59 2.11 0.78
N LEU A 304 -25.49 1.45 0.04
CA LEU A 304 -26.73 0.89 0.59
C LEU A 304 -26.46 -0.21 1.62
N ALA A 305 -25.48 -1.08 1.38
CA ALA A 305 -25.10 -2.12 2.32
C ALA A 305 -24.47 -1.55 3.61
N LEU A 306 -23.74 -0.44 3.51
CA LEU A 306 -23.11 0.22 4.66
C LEU A 306 -24.07 1.08 5.47
N SER A 307 -25.08 1.69 4.84
CA SER A 307 -25.93 2.70 5.49
C SER A 307 -26.83 2.15 6.59
N HIS A 308 -27.05 0.82 6.63
CA HIS A 308 -28.00 0.17 7.54
C HIS A 308 -29.39 0.83 7.52
N GLN A 309 -29.78 1.43 6.40
CA GLN A 309 -31.06 2.10 6.26
C GLN A 309 -32.21 1.08 6.22
N PHE A 310 -33.37 1.58 6.61
CA PHE A 310 -34.64 0.87 6.51
C PHE A 310 -35.48 1.44 5.37
N ASP A 311 -36.55 0.72 5.04
CA ASP A 311 -37.54 1.17 4.09
C ASP A 311 -38.12 2.51 4.56
N PRO A 312 -38.00 3.61 3.79
CA PRO A 312 -38.47 4.93 4.21
C PRO A 312 -39.95 4.95 4.59
N ASP A 313 -40.77 4.15 3.90
CA ASP A 313 -42.22 4.09 4.13
C ASP A 313 -42.59 3.33 5.42
N HIS A 314 -41.63 2.60 6.00
CA HIS A 314 -41.82 1.76 7.19
C HIS A 314 -40.70 1.92 8.23
N VAL A 315 -39.98 3.05 8.19
CA VAL A 315 -38.76 3.26 8.96
C VAL A 315 -39.01 3.18 10.47
N GLU A 316 -40.11 3.78 10.94
CA GLU A 316 -40.48 3.77 12.36
C GLU A 316 -40.69 2.35 12.87
N GLN A 317 -41.45 1.53 12.14
CA GLN A 317 -41.73 0.15 12.54
C GLN A 317 -40.48 -0.71 12.46
N CYS A 318 -39.64 -0.51 11.44
CA CYS A 318 -38.37 -1.23 11.32
C CYS A 318 -37.42 -0.89 12.49
N LEU A 319 -37.34 0.37 12.90
CA LEU A 319 -36.54 0.81 14.05
C LEU A 319 -37.04 0.19 15.36
N LEU A 320 -38.36 -0.03 15.49
CA LEU A 320 -38.96 -0.75 16.61
C LEU A 320 -38.79 -2.27 16.55
N GLY A 321 -38.09 -2.79 15.53
CA GLY A 321 -37.92 -4.23 15.34
C GLY A 321 -39.18 -4.92 14.83
N ASN A 322 -40.04 -4.19 14.11
CA ASN A 322 -41.28 -4.71 13.55
C ASN A 322 -41.32 -4.63 12.01
N CYS A 323 -41.19 -5.77 11.31
CA CYS A 323 -41.33 -5.84 9.86
C CYS A 323 -42.81 -5.94 9.46
N THR A 324 -43.35 -4.87 8.87
CA THR A 324 -44.75 -4.75 8.41
C THR A 324 -45.02 -5.37 7.04
N HIS A 325 -43.98 -5.64 6.25
CA HIS A 325 -44.08 -6.27 4.94
C HIS A 325 -44.49 -7.75 5.08
N LYS A 326 -45.79 -8.06 5.05
CA LYS A 326 -46.31 -9.44 5.15
C LYS A 326 -46.52 -10.09 3.79
N ASP A 327 -47.16 -9.39 2.85
CA ASP A 327 -47.62 -9.97 1.56
C ASP A 327 -46.65 -9.73 0.39
N LYS A 328 -45.94 -8.59 0.39
CA LYS A 328 -44.90 -8.26 -0.58
C LYS A 328 -43.57 -8.12 0.13
N PRO A 329 -42.53 -8.87 -0.26
CA PRO A 329 -41.24 -8.77 0.42
C PRO A 329 -40.56 -7.44 0.11
N CYS A 330 -40.20 -6.71 1.16
CA CYS A 330 -39.37 -5.50 1.09
C CYS A 330 -38.09 -5.74 0.28
N VAL A 331 -37.72 -4.78 -0.57
CA VAL A 331 -36.51 -4.85 -1.40
C VAL A 331 -35.25 -5.05 -0.55
N LEU A 332 -35.13 -4.35 0.59
CA LEU A 332 -34.01 -4.48 1.52
C LEU A 332 -33.92 -5.89 2.12
N PHE A 333 -35.08 -6.51 2.40
CA PHE A 333 -35.12 -7.90 2.84
C PHE A 333 -34.76 -8.87 1.72
N LEU A 334 -35.17 -8.61 0.46
CA LEU A 334 -34.80 -9.44 -0.68
C LEU A 334 -33.29 -9.44 -0.95
N TRP A 335 -32.63 -8.30 -0.76
CA TRP A 335 -31.16 -8.22 -0.76
C TRP A 335 -30.51 -9.00 0.39
N GLY A 336 -31.30 -9.37 1.39
CA GLY A 336 -30.89 -10.21 2.50
C GLY A 336 -30.19 -9.47 3.60
N PHE A 337 -30.25 -8.15 3.70
CA PHE A 337 -29.47 -7.42 4.70
C PHE A 337 -29.57 -7.98 6.11
N SER A 338 -28.42 -8.10 6.78
CA SER A 338 -28.31 -8.78 8.07
C SER A 338 -29.22 -8.19 9.15
N TRP A 339 -29.40 -6.87 9.16
CA TRP A 339 -30.28 -6.18 10.11
C TRP A 339 -31.76 -6.47 9.85
N CYS A 340 -32.23 -6.48 8.60
CA CYS A 340 -33.61 -6.89 8.26
C CYS A 340 -33.88 -8.35 8.62
N ARG A 341 -32.91 -9.24 8.41
CA ARG A 341 -33.00 -10.66 8.80
C ARG A 341 -33.14 -10.83 10.30
N LYS A 342 -32.36 -10.07 11.07
CA LYS A 342 -32.40 -10.09 12.54
C LYS A 342 -33.79 -9.71 13.05
N ILE A 343 -34.39 -8.66 12.52
CA ILE A 343 -35.75 -8.22 12.87
C ILE A 343 -36.75 -9.35 12.65
N ARG A 344 -36.84 -9.90 11.43
CA ARG A 344 -37.82 -10.95 11.13
C ARG A 344 -37.60 -12.22 11.95
N TYR A 345 -36.34 -12.57 12.21
CA TYR A 345 -36.03 -13.71 13.08
C TYR A 345 -36.52 -13.49 14.51
N GLN A 346 -36.27 -12.30 15.08
CA GLN A 346 -36.72 -11.95 16.42
C GLN A 346 -38.25 -11.94 16.53
N GLN A 347 -38.95 -11.40 15.52
CA GLN A 347 -40.42 -11.42 15.47
C GLN A 347 -41.00 -12.83 15.38
N ALA A 348 -40.40 -13.71 14.58
CA ALA A 348 -40.85 -15.10 14.46
C ALA A 348 -40.67 -15.91 15.76
N GLN A 349 -39.81 -15.45 16.67
CA GLN A 349 -39.60 -16.05 17.99
C GLN A 349 -40.54 -15.50 19.07
N GLN A 350 -41.28 -14.42 18.81
CA GLN A 350 -42.28 -13.93 19.75
C GLN A 350 -43.48 -14.88 19.73
N PRO A 351 -43.91 -15.41 20.90
CA PRO A 351 -45.11 -16.24 20.95
C PRO A 351 -46.29 -15.43 20.41
N SER A 352 -47.10 -16.04 19.54
CA SER A 352 -48.39 -15.45 19.18
C SER A 352 -49.17 -15.26 20.48
N GLU A 353 -49.44 -14.02 20.87
CA GLU A 353 -50.49 -13.76 21.84
C GLU A 353 -51.78 -14.30 21.23
N GLU A 354 -52.20 -15.47 21.70
CA GLU A 354 -53.50 -16.06 21.42
C GLU A 354 -54.55 -15.04 21.86
N THR A 355 -55.23 -14.44 20.89
CA THR A 355 -56.52 -13.76 21.09
C THR A 355 -57.66 -14.75 21.12
#